data_AF-A0A2G9S7M6-F1
#
_entry.id   AF-A0A2G9S7M6-F1
#
_cell.length_a   1.000
_cell.length_b   1.000
_cell.length_c   1.000
_cell.angle_alpha   90.00
_cell.angle_beta   90.00
_cell.angle_gamma   90.00
#
_symmetry.space_group_name_H-M   'P 1'
#
loop_
_entity.id
_entity.type
_entity.pdbx_description
1 polymer ?
#
loop_
_entity_poly.entity_id
_entity_poly.type
_entity_poly.pdbx_seq_one_letter_code
_entity_poly.pdbx_strand_id
1 'polypeptide(L)'
;MLLCTWLSSCPIAVTHFLHNAANLTAQISENLGEEEQLVQGLCALLLGICIYYNDNSLENNTKEKLKQLIEKRLGKEIFIEKLSFINKHECYSKAAQKPQPTFSNPDHMMFDHEFTKLVKELEAVIIKAVYKSSEEDKKEEEVKKSLEQHDNIISHYKNVIREQDTQLEELKQSVSSLQAKNEQLQTTVSQQLAQIQQHKDQYNVLKVQLGKDNQHHNAHNSSAQVNGFQPEEVSRLKEEIEELKKQQDLLKGELSEKNTLIQNLSSQAGSQTEQATGGSEQVSELQKEIETLRSQLYVQSSEINRLQTERMELLQKIEANATAAAPGDHAPQAKNIELEEKVASLLRELNSTKEELKSVSEERASLKQELDSVRSTAAILQDEKLKLTQEVSESKKEQDDLLILLADQDQKILSLKNKLKELGEQVEDEDDLESGDAADEDDLDDDDGREDDM
;
A
#
# COMPACT_ATOMS: atom_id res chain seq x y z
N MET A 1 -42.36 -10.06 -6.53
CA MET A 1 -41.54 -10.90 -5.61
C MET A 1 -40.14 -11.11 -6.15
N LEU A 2 -39.95 -11.80 -7.29
CA LEU A 2 -38.63 -12.01 -7.90
C LEU A 2 -37.80 -10.73 -8.05
N LEU A 3 -38.37 -9.66 -8.61
CA LEU A 3 -37.66 -8.38 -8.77
C LEU A 3 -37.23 -7.78 -7.42
N CYS A 4 -38.10 -7.81 -6.41
CA CYS A 4 -37.76 -7.35 -5.07
C CYS A 4 -36.56 -8.14 -4.50
N THR A 5 -36.59 -9.47 -4.62
CA THR A 5 -35.49 -10.33 -4.18
C THR A 5 -34.20 -10.06 -4.95
N TRP A 6 -34.28 -9.86 -6.28
CA TRP A 6 -33.11 -9.63 -7.11
C TRP A 6 -32.45 -8.28 -6.84
N LEU A 7 -33.23 -7.22 -6.63
CA LEU A 7 -32.72 -5.88 -6.36
C LEU A 7 -32.25 -5.69 -4.92
N SER A 8 -32.75 -6.51 -3.99
CA SER A 8 -32.33 -6.44 -2.59
C SER A 8 -30.84 -6.72 -2.45
N SER A 9 -30.13 -5.85 -1.71
CA SER A 9 -28.68 -5.94 -1.49
C SER A 9 -27.84 -5.98 -2.77
N CYS A 10 -28.38 -5.49 -3.90
CA CYS A 10 -27.69 -5.48 -5.19
C CYS A 10 -27.81 -4.12 -5.91
N PRO A 11 -26.95 -3.15 -5.59
CA PRO A 11 -26.99 -1.80 -6.19
C PRO A 11 -26.86 -1.80 -7.72
N ILE A 12 -26.14 -2.77 -8.29
CA ILE A 12 -26.00 -2.94 -9.74
C ILE A 12 -27.35 -3.30 -10.38
N ALA A 13 -28.10 -4.23 -9.78
CA ALA A 13 -29.43 -4.59 -10.27
C ALA A 13 -30.41 -3.41 -10.14
N VAL A 14 -30.33 -2.65 -9.04
CA VAL A 14 -31.11 -1.41 -8.86
C VAL A 14 -30.80 -0.42 -9.97
N THR A 15 -29.52 -0.22 -10.28
CA THR A 15 -29.05 0.67 -11.36
C THR A 15 -29.61 0.26 -12.71
N HIS A 16 -29.47 -1.01 -13.10
CA HIS A 16 -30.02 -1.51 -14.36
C HIS A 16 -31.53 -1.35 -14.44
N PHE A 17 -32.24 -1.62 -13.34
CA PHE A 17 -33.68 -1.47 -13.28
C PHE A 17 -34.11 -0.01 -13.43
N LEU A 18 -33.48 0.92 -12.69
CA LEU A 18 -33.79 2.35 -12.73
C LEU A 18 -33.50 3.01 -14.08
N HIS A 19 -32.59 2.43 -14.89
CA HIS A 19 -32.34 2.91 -16.25
C HIS A 19 -33.57 2.84 -17.16
N ASN A 20 -34.51 1.92 -16.87
CA ASN A 20 -35.73 1.70 -17.65
C ASN A 20 -37.00 1.64 -16.78
N ALA A 21 -36.96 2.17 -15.54
CA ALA A 21 -38.07 2.09 -14.58
C ALA A 21 -39.21 3.07 -14.86
N ALA A 22 -39.57 3.28 -16.13
CA ALA A 22 -40.80 3.98 -16.45
C ALA A 22 -41.98 3.15 -15.90
N ASN A 23 -42.88 3.80 -15.16
CA ASN A 23 -44.23 3.33 -14.77
C ASN A 23 -44.45 2.83 -13.33
N LEU A 24 -43.43 2.62 -12.47
CA LEU A 24 -43.70 2.14 -11.10
C LEU A 24 -44.57 3.11 -10.28
N THR A 25 -44.31 4.41 -10.35
CA THR A 25 -45.09 5.39 -9.58
C THR A 25 -46.52 5.49 -10.07
N ALA A 26 -46.76 5.33 -11.38
CA ALA A 26 -48.10 5.33 -11.95
C ALA A 26 -48.92 4.18 -11.38
N GLN A 27 -48.36 2.96 -11.38
CA GLN A 27 -49.01 1.76 -10.83
C GLN A 27 -49.32 1.86 -9.33
N ILE A 28 -48.50 2.58 -8.55
CA ILE A 28 -48.76 2.79 -7.12
C ILE A 28 -49.86 3.86 -6.92
N SER A 29 -49.90 4.88 -7.77
CA SER A 29 -50.81 6.03 -7.64
C SER A 29 -52.24 5.78 -8.14
N GLU A 30 -52.44 4.81 -9.03
CA GLU A 30 -53.77 4.50 -9.55
C GLU A 30 -54.70 4.04 -8.42
N ASN A 31 -55.95 4.51 -8.39
CA ASN A 31 -56.91 4.06 -7.39
C ASN A 31 -57.64 2.81 -7.89
N LEU A 32 -56.93 1.67 -7.84
CA LEU A 32 -57.40 0.37 -8.30
C LEU A 32 -58.29 -0.31 -7.24
N GLY A 33 -59.08 -1.30 -7.65
CA GLY A 33 -59.93 -2.09 -6.76
C GLY A 33 -59.14 -2.93 -5.74
N GLU A 34 -59.84 -3.56 -4.79
CA GLU A 34 -59.21 -4.37 -3.73
C GLU A 34 -58.29 -5.48 -4.26
N GLU A 35 -58.62 -6.08 -5.40
CA GLU A 35 -57.83 -7.17 -6.01
C GLU A 35 -56.43 -6.73 -6.45
N GLU A 36 -56.23 -5.44 -6.75
CA GLU A 36 -54.94 -4.90 -7.21
C GLU A 36 -54.10 -4.35 -6.05
N GLN A 37 -54.64 -4.26 -4.83
CA GLN A 37 -53.93 -3.71 -3.67
C GLN A 37 -52.62 -4.45 -3.39
N LEU A 38 -52.59 -5.78 -3.59
CA LEU A 38 -51.36 -6.56 -3.43
C LEU A 38 -50.29 -6.12 -4.43
N VAL A 39 -50.66 -5.92 -5.70
CA VAL A 39 -49.73 -5.47 -6.75
C VAL A 39 -49.21 -4.08 -6.42
N GLN A 40 -50.08 -3.17 -5.96
CA GLN A 40 -49.68 -1.84 -5.49
C GLN A 40 -48.66 -1.89 -4.35
N GLY A 41 -48.90 -2.77 -3.37
CA GLY A 41 -47.97 -2.99 -2.27
C GLY A 41 -46.63 -3.51 -2.75
N LEU A 42 -46.62 -4.49 -3.65
CA LEU A 42 -45.40 -5.03 -4.26
C LEU A 42 -44.63 -3.97 -5.07
N CYS A 43 -45.32 -3.09 -5.80
CA CYS A 43 -44.70 -1.98 -6.51
C CYS A 43 -44.13 -0.93 -5.54
N ALA A 44 -44.83 -0.63 -4.44
CA ALA A 44 -44.32 0.24 -3.39
C ALA A 44 -43.06 -0.34 -2.74
N LEU A 45 -43.05 -1.64 -2.41
CA LEU A 45 -41.86 -2.33 -1.91
C LEU A 45 -40.70 -2.26 -2.89
N LEU A 46 -40.95 -2.53 -4.19
CA LEU A 46 -39.90 -2.50 -5.21
C LEU A 46 -39.30 -1.10 -5.35
N LEU A 47 -40.12 -0.04 -5.36
CA LEU A 47 -39.64 1.33 -5.36
C LEU A 47 -38.86 1.67 -4.08
N GLY A 48 -39.33 1.19 -2.92
CA GLY A 48 -38.63 1.33 -1.65
C GLY A 48 -37.25 0.68 -1.64
N ILE A 49 -37.12 -0.53 -2.21
CA ILE A 49 -35.85 -1.23 -2.43
C ILE A 49 -34.93 -0.41 -3.34
N CYS A 50 -35.48 0.16 -4.43
CA CYS A 50 -34.75 1.05 -5.32
C CYS A 50 -34.31 2.36 -4.67
N ILE A 51 -34.89 2.77 -3.53
CA ILE A 51 -34.40 3.91 -2.75
C ILE A 51 -33.33 3.41 -1.77
N TYR A 52 -33.60 2.34 -1.02
CA TYR A 52 -32.73 1.88 0.05
C TYR A 52 -31.36 1.42 -0.46
N TYR A 53 -31.33 0.56 -1.48
CA TYR A 53 -30.10 -0.04 -2.03
C TYR A 53 -29.46 0.74 -3.19
N ASN A 54 -29.87 1.99 -3.41
CA ASN A 54 -29.32 2.83 -4.47
C ASN A 54 -28.00 3.47 -4.04
N ASP A 55 -26.97 3.34 -4.87
CA ASP A 55 -25.62 3.87 -4.65
C ASP A 55 -25.43 5.27 -5.26
N ASN A 56 -26.50 5.87 -5.79
CA ASN A 56 -26.51 7.15 -6.49
C ASN A 56 -25.63 7.20 -7.76
N SER A 57 -25.23 6.06 -8.31
CA SER A 57 -24.43 6.00 -9.55
C SER A 57 -25.18 6.55 -10.77
N LEU A 58 -26.52 6.52 -10.77
CA LEU A 58 -27.37 7.12 -11.80
C LEU A 58 -27.83 8.54 -11.41
N GLU A 59 -27.23 9.55 -12.03
CA GLU A 59 -27.56 10.96 -11.79
C GLU A 59 -29.05 11.28 -11.95
N ASN A 60 -29.73 10.64 -12.91
CA ASN A 60 -31.15 10.90 -13.19
C ASN A 60 -32.12 10.24 -12.20
N ASN A 61 -31.67 9.24 -11.45
CA ASN A 61 -32.49 8.46 -10.52
C ASN A 61 -31.78 8.26 -9.17
N THR A 62 -31.24 9.34 -8.60
CA THR A 62 -30.64 9.31 -7.25
C THR A 62 -31.70 9.07 -6.18
N LYS A 63 -31.27 8.63 -4.99
CA LYS A 63 -32.11 8.47 -3.79
C LYS A 63 -33.01 9.67 -3.56
N GLU A 64 -32.44 10.87 -3.58
CA GLU A 64 -33.16 12.12 -3.37
C GLU A 64 -34.23 12.38 -4.44
N LYS A 65 -33.91 12.15 -5.72
CA LYS A 65 -34.88 12.32 -6.81
C LYS A 65 -36.06 11.35 -6.67
N LEU A 66 -35.81 10.10 -6.28
CA LEU A 66 -36.86 9.10 -6.05
C LEU A 66 -37.72 9.44 -4.82
N LYS A 67 -37.12 9.92 -3.73
CA LYS A 67 -37.87 10.42 -2.54
C LYS A 67 -38.77 11.60 -2.92
N GLN A 68 -38.24 12.58 -3.65
CA GLN A 68 -39.03 13.72 -4.14
C GLN A 68 -40.15 13.29 -5.09
N LEU A 69 -39.91 12.25 -5.88
CA LEU A 69 -40.92 11.69 -6.76
C LEU A 69 -42.09 11.11 -5.95
N ILE A 70 -41.80 10.32 -4.91
CA ILE A 70 -42.83 9.82 -3.97
C ILE A 70 -43.57 11.00 -3.34
N GLU A 71 -42.84 11.97 -2.80
CA GLU A 71 -43.43 13.11 -2.09
C GLU A 71 -44.35 13.96 -2.98
N LYS A 72 -43.95 14.23 -4.23
CA LYS A 72 -44.70 15.09 -5.15
C LYS A 72 -45.86 14.39 -5.86
N ARG A 73 -45.72 13.11 -6.20
CA ARG A 73 -46.69 12.39 -7.04
C ARG A 73 -47.63 11.48 -6.28
N LEU A 74 -47.22 11.01 -5.11
CA LEU A 74 -47.96 10.00 -4.35
C LEU A 74 -48.30 10.48 -2.93
N GLY A 75 -47.36 11.16 -2.27
CA GLY A 75 -47.41 11.45 -0.84
C GLY A 75 -46.77 10.34 -0.02
N LYS A 76 -45.93 10.70 0.96
CA LYS A 76 -45.19 9.74 1.79
C LYS A 76 -46.13 8.83 2.57
N GLU A 77 -47.19 9.37 3.17
CA GLU A 77 -48.17 8.59 3.94
C GLU A 77 -48.88 7.54 3.07
N ILE A 78 -49.34 7.94 1.88
CA ILE A 78 -50.00 7.03 0.93
C ILE A 78 -49.04 5.94 0.49
N PHE A 79 -47.77 6.26 0.23
CA PHE A 79 -46.76 5.25 -0.09
C PHE A 79 -46.62 4.18 1.02
N ILE A 80 -46.57 4.59 2.30
CA ILE A 80 -46.49 3.64 3.42
C ILE A 80 -47.79 2.83 3.56
N GLU A 81 -48.94 3.46 3.36
CA GLU A 81 -50.22 2.76 3.38
C GLU A 81 -50.26 1.65 2.31
N LYS A 82 -49.86 1.97 1.06
CA LYS A 82 -49.76 0.99 -0.03
C LYS A 82 -48.77 -0.11 0.30
N LEU A 83 -47.60 0.21 0.85
CA LEU A 83 -46.62 -0.78 1.28
C LEU A 83 -47.20 -1.79 2.29
N SER A 84 -48.07 -1.31 3.20
CA SER A 84 -48.74 -2.17 4.18
C SER A 84 -49.76 -3.15 3.59
N PHE A 85 -50.16 -3.00 2.32
CA PHE A 85 -51.06 -3.96 1.68
C PHE A 85 -50.47 -5.37 1.58
N ILE A 86 -49.14 -5.49 1.54
CA ILE A 86 -48.47 -6.80 1.51
C ILE A 86 -48.71 -7.56 2.83
N ASN A 87 -48.46 -6.92 3.97
CA ASN A 87 -48.55 -7.60 5.27
C ASN A 87 -50.00 -7.78 5.76
N LYS A 88 -50.94 -6.97 5.26
CA LYS A 88 -52.39 -7.08 5.52
C LYS A 88 -53.08 -8.13 4.66
N HIS A 89 -52.44 -8.64 3.60
CA HIS A 89 -53.04 -9.62 2.71
C HIS A 89 -53.34 -10.94 3.45
N GLU A 90 -54.52 -11.52 3.20
CA GLU A 90 -55.03 -12.71 3.90
C GLU A 90 -54.07 -13.93 3.81
N CYS A 91 -53.39 -14.10 2.68
CA CYS A 91 -52.42 -15.18 2.47
C CYS A 91 -51.04 -14.95 3.13
N TYR A 92 -50.70 -13.71 3.51
CA TYR A 92 -49.35 -13.37 4.00
C TYR A 92 -49.01 -14.12 5.30
N SER A 93 -49.91 -14.06 6.29
CA SER A 93 -49.72 -14.68 7.59
C SER A 93 -49.56 -16.20 7.51
N LYS A 94 -50.20 -16.86 6.53
CA LYS A 94 -50.09 -18.31 6.32
C LYS A 94 -48.73 -18.66 5.70
N ALA A 95 -48.31 -17.94 4.67
CA ALA A 95 -47.01 -18.16 4.01
C ALA A 95 -45.83 -17.88 4.96
N ALA A 96 -45.96 -16.93 5.89
CA ALA A 96 -44.91 -16.59 6.84
C ALA A 96 -44.63 -17.66 7.91
N GLN A 97 -45.53 -18.64 8.12
CA GLN A 97 -45.40 -19.61 9.22
C GLN A 97 -44.42 -20.75 8.92
N LYS A 98 -44.41 -21.26 7.68
CA LYS A 98 -43.65 -22.46 7.32
C LYS A 98 -43.07 -22.35 5.91
N PRO A 99 -41.85 -22.87 5.68
CA PRO A 99 -41.25 -22.92 4.34
C PRO A 99 -42.00 -23.80 3.34
N GLN A 100 -42.78 -24.77 3.82
CA GLN A 100 -43.42 -25.75 2.96
C GLN A 100 -44.67 -25.16 2.30
N PRO A 101 -44.73 -25.06 0.95
CA PRO A 101 -45.88 -24.55 0.24
C PRO A 101 -47.06 -25.51 0.43
N THR A 102 -48.07 -25.07 1.17
CA THR A 102 -49.30 -25.84 1.41
C THR A 102 -50.51 -24.96 1.12
N PHE A 103 -51.17 -25.24 0.00
CA PHE A 103 -52.29 -24.45 -0.50
C PHE A 103 -53.51 -25.35 -0.76
N SER A 104 -54.69 -24.90 -0.35
CA SER A 104 -55.94 -25.66 -0.55
C SER A 104 -56.54 -25.49 -1.96
N ASN A 105 -56.17 -24.41 -2.66
CA ASN A 105 -56.61 -24.05 -4.01
C ASN A 105 -55.43 -23.32 -4.71
N PRO A 106 -55.16 -23.55 -6.01
CA PRO A 106 -54.27 -22.71 -6.82
C PRO A 106 -54.37 -21.20 -6.58
N ASP A 107 -55.56 -20.65 -6.37
CA ASP A 107 -55.77 -19.21 -6.14
C ASP A 107 -55.12 -18.72 -4.82
N HIS A 108 -54.81 -19.62 -3.88
CA HIS A 108 -54.13 -19.28 -2.62
C HIS A 108 -52.59 -19.29 -2.75
N MET A 109 -52.04 -19.66 -3.90
CA MET A 109 -50.60 -19.68 -4.16
C MET A 109 -50.06 -18.27 -4.49
N MET A 110 -50.19 -17.36 -3.52
CA MET A 110 -49.87 -15.93 -3.73
C MET A 110 -48.49 -15.54 -3.20
N PHE A 111 -48.04 -16.12 -2.09
CA PHE A 111 -46.81 -15.75 -1.38
C PHE A 111 -45.84 -16.91 -1.22
N ASP A 112 -44.55 -16.60 -1.39
CA ASP A 112 -43.44 -17.46 -1.00
C ASP A 112 -42.98 -17.16 0.45
N HIS A 113 -42.53 -18.19 1.16
CA HIS A 113 -42.10 -18.07 2.56
C HIS A 113 -40.89 -17.15 2.73
N GLU A 114 -39.84 -17.30 1.93
CA GLU A 114 -38.63 -16.47 2.03
C GLU A 114 -38.93 -15.03 1.62
N PHE A 115 -39.85 -14.81 0.67
CA PHE A 115 -40.31 -13.48 0.34
C PHE A 115 -41.01 -12.78 1.54
N THR A 116 -41.77 -13.50 2.36
CA THR A 116 -42.37 -12.88 3.57
C THR A 116 -41.31 -12.43 4.59
N LYS A 117 -40.18 -13.14 4.70
CA LYS A 117 -39.06 -12.69 5.55
C LYS A 117 -38.42 -11.43 5.00
N LEU A 118 -38.20 -11.38 3.69
CA LEU A 118 -37.67 -10.21 2.99
C LEU A 118 -38.54 -8.96 3.25
N VAL A 119 -39.87 -9.10 3.13
CA VAL A 119 -40.81 -8.00 3.41
C VAL A 119 -40.67 -7.52 4.87
N LYS A 120 -40.64 -8.45 5.82
CA LYS A 120 -40.51 -8.14 7.26
C LYS A 120 -39.20 -7.43 7.60
N GLU A 121 -38.10 -7.82 6.97
CA GLU A 121 -36.79 -7.19 7.14
C GLU A 121 -36.75 -5.78 6.56
N LEU A 122 -37.31 -5.60 5.35
CA LEU A 122 -37.15 -4.38 4.59
C LEU A 122 -38.19 -3.31 4.90
N GLU A 123 -39.39 -3.66 5.36
CA GLU A 123 -40.50 -2.71 5.55
C GLU A 123 -40.08 -1.53 6.46
N ALA A 124 -39.55 -1.82 7.65
CA ALA A 124 -39.18 -0.78 8.61
C ALA A 124 -38.02 0.11 8.13
N VAL A 125 -37.01 -0.48 7.48
CA VAL A 125 -35.85 0.28 6.98
C VAL A 125 -36.20 1.12 5.77
N ILE A 126 -37.09 0.64 4.89
CA ILE A 126 -37.61 1.41 3.76
C ILE A 126 -38.44 2.59 4.27
N ILE A 127 -39.34 2.38 5.24
CA ILE A 127 -40.14 3.47 5.83
C ILE A 127 -39.20 4.56 6.36
N LYS A 128 -38.20 4.19 7.16
CA LYS A 128 -37.19 5.13 7.67
C LYS A 128 -36.46 5.85 6.53
N ALA A 129 -36.01 5.11 5.52
CA ALA A 129 -35.27 5.67 4.40
C ALA A 129 -36.09 6.71 3.61
N VAL A 130 -37.40 6.50 3.42
CA VAL A 130 -38.29 7.43 2.69
C VAL A 130 -38.55 8.72 3.48
N TYR A 131 -38.63 8.65 4.81
CA TYR A 131 -38.80 9.84 5.66
C TYR A 131 -37.50 10.60 5.93
N LYS A 132 -36.35 9.91 5.84
CA LYS A 132 -35.04 10.48 6.10
C LYS A 132 -34.76 11.67 5.18
N SER A 133 -34.35 12.78 5.79
CA SER A 133 -34.09 14.05 5.11
C SER A 133 -32.75 14.04 4.36
N SER A 134 -32.61 14.94 3.38
CA SER A 134 -31.35 15.10 2.64
C SER A 134 -30.17 15.51 3.55
N GLU A 135 -30.43 16.26 4.62
CA GLU A 135 -29.39 16.63 5.60
C GLU A 135 -28.88 15.43 6.40
N GLU A 136 -29.79 14.55 6.82
CA GLU A 136 -29.44 13.31 7.52
C GLU A 136 -28.72 12.32 6.59
N ASP A 137 -29.09 12.27 5.31
CA ASP A 137 -28.36 11.48 4.30
C ASP A 137 -26.93 11.99 4.11
N LYS A 138 -26.72 13.31 4.01
CA LYS A 138 -25.38 13.90 3.91
C LYS A 138 -24.52 13.62 5.14
N LYS A 139 -25.10 13.76 6.35
CA LYS A 139 -24.38 13.46 7.60
C LYS A 139 -23.96 12.00 7.69
N GLU A 140 -24.83 11.06 7.36
CA GLU A 140 -24.46 9.64 7.35
C GLU A 140 -23.39 9.32 6.29
N GLU A 141 -23.46 9.95 5.12
CA GLU A 141 -22.46 9.77 4.07
C GLU A 141 -21.10 10.36 4.47
N GLU A 142 -21.09 11.50 5.19
CA GLU A 142 -19.88 12.10 5.76
C GLU A 142 -19.27 11.23 6.87
N VAL A 143 -20.09 10.71 7.78
CA VAL A 143 -19.65 9.75 8.80
C VAL A 143 -19.08 8.48 8.15
N LYS A 144 -19.71 7.99 7.09
CA LYS A 144 -19.23 6.82 6.34
C LYS A 144 -17.88 7.09 5.68
N LYS A 145 -17.71 8.25 5.02
CA LYS A 145 -16.42 8.66 4.44
C LYS A 145 -15.34 8.80 5.50
N SER A 146 -15.66 9.36 6.66
CA SER A 146 -14.74 9.46 7.79
C SER A 146 -14.32 8.08 8.32
N LEU A 147 -15.26 7.14 8.46
CA LEU A 147 -14.96 5.75 8.83
C LEU A 147 -14.07 5.06 7.78
N GLU A 148 -14.37 5.21 6.49
CA GLU A 148 -13.54 4.67 5.40
C GLU A 148 -12.13 5.29 5.41
N GLN A 149 -11.99 6.59 5.71
CA GLN A 149 -10.69 7.23 5.92
C GLN A 149 -9.95 6.64 7.13
N HIS A 150 -10.63 6.44 8.25
CA HIS A 150 -10.04 5.79 9.43
C HIS A 150 -9.56 4.37 9.12
N ASP A 151 -10.36 3.57 8.42
CA ASP A 151 -9.98 2.22 8.01
C ASP A 151 -8.76 2.23 7.08
N ASN A 152 -8.68 3.18 6.15
CA ASN A 152 -7.51 3.35 5.29
C ASN A 152 -6.25 3.70 6.09
N ILE A 153 -6.35 4.62 7.05
CA ILE A 153 -5.25 5.00 7.95
C ILE A 153 -4.79 3.80 8.78
N ILE A 154 -5.74 3.05 9.37
CA ILE A 154 -5.45 1.84 10.15
C ILE A 154 -4.74 0.80 9.27
N SER A 155 -5.19 0.62 8.03
CA SER A 155 -4.56 -0.29 7.07
C SER A 155 -3.12 0.13 6.75
N HIS A 156 -2.88 1.43 6.56
CA HIS A 156 -1.54 1.97 6.34
C HIS A 156 -0.63 1.69 7.54
N TYR A 157 -1.04 2.03 8.76
CA TYR A 157 -0.26 1.75 9.97
C TYR A 157 0.00 0.25 10.17
N LYS A 158 -0.98 -0.62 9.89
CA LYS A 158 -0.77 -2.08 9.93
C LYS A 158 0.30 -2.54 8.95
N ASN A 159 0.36 -1.96 7.75
CA ASN A 159 1.38 -2.31 6.77
C ASN A 159 2.77 -1.81 7.20
N VAL A 160 2.86 -0.58 7.72
CA VAL A 160 4.11 -0.03 8.27
C VAL A 160 4.65 -0.90 9.40
N ILE A 161 3.79 -1.31 10.34
CA ILE A 161 4.19 -2.19 11.45
C ILE A 161 4.73 -3.52 10.91
N ARG A 162 4.07 -4.15 9.94
CA ARG A 162 4.58 -5.40 9.34
C ARG A 162 5.93 -5.23 8.65
N GLU A 163 6.14 -4.11 7.96
CA GLU A 163 7.41 -3.82 7.31
C GLU A 163 8.52 -3.56 8.34
N GLN A 164 8.22 -2.81 9.39
CA GLN A 164 9.12 -2.60 10.53
C GLN A 164 9.46 -3.92 11.23
N ASP A 165 8.48 -4.78 11.49
CA ASP A 165 8.69 -6.11 12.08
C ASP A 165 9.62 -6.97 11.21
N THR A 166 9.46 -6.89 9.88
CA THR A 166 10.32 -7.61 8.92
C THR A 166 11.75 -7.10 8.97
N GLN A 167 11.95 -5.78 8.91
CA GLN A 167 13.28 -5.17 8.99
C GLN A 167 13.96 -5.46 10.34
N LEU A 168 13.19 -5.44 11.43
CA LEU A 168 13.69 -5.75 12.77
C LEU A 168 14.17 -7.20 12.86
N GLU A 169 13.44 -8.14 12.26
CA GLU A 169 13.85 -9.55 12.19
C GLU A 169 15.12 -9.74 11.33
N GLU A 170 15.22 -9.07 10.19
CA GLU A 170 16.42 -9.08 9.35
C GLU A 170 17.65 -8.53 10.08
N LEU A 171 17.49 -7.41 10.80
CA LEU A 171 18.55 -6.84 11.63
C LEU A 171 18.98 -7.79 12.74
N LYS A 172 18.02 -8.41 13.45
CA LYS A 172 18.32 -9.42 14.48
C LYS A 172 19.11 -10.59 13.92
N GLN A 173 18.71 -11.09 12.75
CA GLN A 173 19.40 -12.19 12.09
C GLN A 173 20.84 -11.79 11.68
N SER A 174 21.02 -10.57 11.19
CA SER A 174 22.34 -10.02 10.86
C SER A 174 23.24 -9.89 12.10
N VAL A 175 22.71 -9.37 13.21
CA VAL A 175 23.42 -9.26 14.49
C VAL A 175 23.84 -10.63 15.00
N SER A 176 22.93 -11.62 14.98
CA SER A 176 23.24 -12.99 15.38
C SER A 176 24.35 -13.62 14.52
N SER A 177 24.28 -13.42 13.20
CA SER A 177 25.32 -13.91 12.27
C SER A 177 26.70 -13.26 12.53
N LEU A 178 26.73 -11.95 12.78
CA LEU A 178 27.96 -11.23 13.10
C LEU A 178 28.52 -11.66 14.46
N GLN A 179 27.68 -11.87 15.47
CA GLN A 179 28.11 -12.40 16.77
C GLN A 179 28.75 -13.78 16.63
N ALA A 180 28.11 -14.72 15.92
CA ALA A 180 28.66 -16.05 15.68
C ALA A 180 30.03 -16.01 14.95
N LYS A 181 30.16 -15.11 13.97
CA LYS A 181 31.42 -14.90 13.26
C LYS A 181 32.50 -14.32 14.17
N ASN A 182 32.13 -13.41 15.07
CA ASN A 182 33.05 -12.82 16.04
C ASN A 182 33.56 -13.89 17.04
N GLU A 183 32.68 -14.72 17.57
CA GLU A 183 33.05 -15.85 18.44
C GLU A 183 33.99 -16.83 17.74
N GLN A 184 33.74 -17.14 16.47
CA GLN A 184 34.61 -18.00 15.67
C GLN A 184 36.01 -17.39 15.48
N LEU A 185 36.08 -16.09 15.18
CA LEU A 185 37.35 -15.37 15.07
C LEU A 185 38.09 -15.34 16.40
N GLN A 186 37.39 -15.07 17.51
CA GLN A 186 37.98 -15.05 18.85
C GLN A 186 38.54 -16.43 19.25
N THR A 187 37.83 -17.51 18.89
CA THR A 187 38.31 -18.88 19.07
C THR A 187 39.58 -19.14 18.25
N THR A 188 39.61 -18.70 16.99
CA THR A 188 40.76 -18.86 16.10
C THR A 188 41.99 -18.12 16.62
N VAL A 189 41.81 -16.87 17.08
CA VAL A 189 42.87 -16.07 17.70
C VAL A 189 43.41 -16.77 18.96
N SER A 190 42.53 -17.31 19.81
CA SER A 190 42.94 -18.03 21.02
C SER A 190 43.76 -19.29 20.69
N GLN A 191 43.37 -20.05 19.66
CA GLN A 191 44.12 -21.21 19.19
C GLN A 191 45.50 -20.82 18.63
N GLN A 192 45.59 -19.74 17.85
CA GLN A 192 46.86 -19.24 17.33
C GLN A 192 47.79 -18.76 18.45
N LEU A 193 47.27 -18.06 19.46
CA LEU A 193 48.05 -17.67 20.64
C LEU A 193 48.62 -18.88 21.39
N ALA A 194 47.82 -19.94 21.56
CA ALA A 194 48.27 -21.18 22.19
C ALA A 194 49.40 -21.86 21.37
N GLN A 195 49.27 -21.90 20.03
CA GLN A 195 50.32 -22.43 19.15
C GLN A 195 51.62 -21.61 19.23
N ILE A 196 51.52 -20.27 19.24
CA ILE A 196 52.68 -19.39 19.40
C ILE A 196 53.37 -19.66 20.74
N GLN A 197 52.61 -19.82 21.82
CA GLN A 197 53.16 -20.14 23.14
C GLN A 197 53.86 -21.50 23.14
N GLN A 198 53.26 -22.53 22.52
CA GLN A 198 53.88 -23.86 22.39
C GLN A 198 55.21 -23.79 21.62
N HIS A 199 55.25 -23.06 20.49
CA HIS A 199 56.48 -22.88 19.72
C HIS A 199 57.55 -22.12 20.53
N LYS A 200 57.15 -21.12 21.32
CA LYS A 200 58.04 -20.37 22.20
C LYS A 200 58.66 -21.28 23.28
N ASP A 201 57.87 -22.18 23.85
CA ASP A 201 58.35 -23.13 24.86
C ASP A 201 59.27 -24.19 24.25
N GLN A 202 58.95 -24.71 23.05
CA GLN A 202 59.84 -25.59 22.28
C GLN A 202 61.18 -24.90 21.99
N TYR A 203 61.15 -23.65 21.53
CA TYR A 203 62.35 -22.85 21.29
C TYR A 203 63.22 -22.71 22.55
N ASN A 204 62.59 -22.42 23.70
CA ASN A 204 63.30 -22.30 24.98
C ASN A 204 63.96 -23.62 25.41
N VAL A 205 63.27 -24.75 25.23
CA VAL A 205 63.83 -26.09 25.52
C VAL A 205 65.03 -26.39 24.62
N LEU A 206 64.91 -26.18 23.30
CA LEU A 206 66.04 -26.38 22.37
C LEU A 206 67.23 -25.49 22.74
N LYS A 207 66.97 -24.22 23.07
CA LYS A 207 68.01 -23.27 23.49
C LYS A 207 68.76 -23.73 24.74
N VAL A 208 68.07 -24.31 25.73
CA VAL A 208 68.69 -24.89 26.93
C VAL A 208 69.48 -26.15 26.61
N GLN A 209 68.97 -27.02 25.72
CA GLN A 209 69.64 -28.25 25.30
C GLN A 209 70.98 -27.94 24.61
N LEU A 210 71.01 -26.97 23.69
CA LEU A 210 72.26 -26.49 23.07
C LEU A 210 73.23 -25.89 24.09
N GLY A 211 72.74 -25.23 25.14
CA GLY A 211 73.58 -24.70 26.21
C GLY A 211 74.24 -25.78 27.08
N LYS A 212 73.58 -26.94 27.26
CA LYS A 212 74.09 -28.08 28.04
C LYS A 212 75.10 -28.93 27.27
N ASP A 213 74.89 -29.13 25.96
CA ASP A 213 75.87 -29.83 25.10
C ASP A 213 77.21 -29.07 25.02
N ASN A 214 77.19 -27.74 25.13
CA ASN A 214 78.40 -26.92 25.20
C ASN A 214 79.20 -27.06 26.51
N GLN A 215 78.61 -27.56 27.61
CA GLN A 215 79.33 -27.77 28.88
C GLN A 215 79.93 -29.18 29.01
N HIS A 216 79.47 -30.16 28.22
CA HIS A 216 79.99 -31.52 28.24
C HIS A 216 81.17 -31.78 27.28
N HIS A 217 81.67 -30.75 26.58
CA HIS A 217 82.75 -30.88 25.58
C HIS A 217 84.12 -30.33 26.02
N ASN A 218 84.41 -30.24 27.33
CA ASN A 218 85.70 -29.72 27.80
C ASN A 218 86.74 -30.78 28.21
N ALA A 219 86.63 -32.01 27.69
CA ALA A 219 87.71 -33.00 27.83
C ALA A 219 87.84 -33.88 26.57
N HIS A 220 88.94 -33.63 25.85
CA HIS A 220 89.65 -34.53 24.93
C HIS A 220 89.49 -34.33 23.41
N ASN A 221 90.57 -33.80 22.83
CA ASN A 221 90.98 -33.72 21.44
C ASN A 221 90.45 -34.81 20.49
N SER A 222 89.92 -34.38 19.33
CA SER A 222 90.58 -34.64 18.02
C SER A 222 89.97 -33.79 16.90
N SER A 223 90.87 -33.19 16.13
CA SER A 223 90.63 -32.34 14.97
C SER A 223 89.93 -33.08 13.81
N ALA A 224 88.75 -32.60 13.38
CA ALA A 224 88.35 -32.40 11.98
C ALA A 224 86.87 -31.99 11.89
N GLN A 225 86.58 -30.96 11.06
CA GLN A 225 85.25 -30.48 10.65
C GLN A 225 84.39 -29.76 11.70
N VAL A 226 84.85 -28.56 12.03
CA VAL A 226 83.96 -27.41 12.27
C VAL A 226 83.35 -26.98 10.93
N ASN A 227 82.15 -27.48 10.58
CA ASN A 227 81.12 -26.73 9.84
C ASN A 227 79.85 -27.59 9.69
N GLY A 228 78.73 -27.14 10.26
CA GLY A 228 77.46 -27.86 10.18
C GLY A 228 76.24 -27.03 10.57
N PHE A 229 76.32 -25.69 10.47
CA PHE A 229 75.10 -24.94 10.17
C PHE A 229 74.73 -25.30 8.74
N GLN A 230 73.69 -26.12 8.53
CA GLN A 230 73.18 -26.42 7.19
C GLN A 230 72.80 -25.09 6.52
N PRO A 231 73.54 -24.64 5.48
CA PRO A 231 73.19 -23.42 4.75
C PRO A 231 71.80 -23.53 4.14
N GLU A 232 71.34 -24.74 3.83
CA GLU A 232 70.00 -25.03 3.32
C GLU A 232 68.87 -24.74 4.30
N GLU A 233 69.05 -24.96 5.61
CA GLU A 233 67.97 -24.76 6.59
C GLU A 233 67.80 -23.27 6.92
N VAL A 234 68.91 -22.53 7.00
CA VAL A 234 68.90 -21.07 7.11
C VAL A 234 68.40 -20.42 5.81
N SER A 235 68.73 -20.97 4.64
CA SER A 235 68.18 -20.50 3.36
C SER A 235 66.68 -20.79 3.26
N ARG A 236 66.20 -21.97 3.67
CA ARG A 236 64.76 -22.29 3.69
C ARG A 236 63.97 -21.37 4.62
N LEU A 237 64.48 -21.13 5.84
CA LEU A 237 63.82 -20.21 6.77
C LEU A 237 63.84 -18.76 6.27
N LYS A 238 64.89 -18.35 5.53
CA LYS A 238 64.92 -17.05 4.88
C LYS A 238 63.91 -16.95 3.74
N GLU A 239 63.81 -17.98 2.89
CA GLU A 239 62.78 -18.04 1.84
C GLU A 239 61.36 -18.03 2.43
N GLU A 240 61.12 -18.76 3.52
CA GLU A 240 59.81 -18.79 4.19
C GLU A 240 59.47 -17.43 4.82
N ILE A 241 60.44 -16.73 5.41
CA ILE A 241 60.25 -15.36 5.90
C ILE A 241 59.98 -14.37 4.75
N GLU A 242 60.65 -14.54 3.62
CA GLU A 242 60.47 -13.68 2.44
C GLU A 242 59.11 -13.90 1.77
N GLU A 243 58.65 -15.15 1.71
CA GLU A 243 57.31 -15.50 1.22
C GLU A 243 56.21 -14.99 2.17
N LEU A 244 56.38 -15.13 3.48
CA LEU A 244 55.45 -14.58 4.48
C LEU A 244 55.39 -13.04 4.41
N LYS A 245 56.52 -12.37 4.20
CA LYS A 245 56.55 -10.92 3.96
C LYS A 245 55.79 -10.53 2.68
N LYS A 246 55.98 -11.28 1.61
CA LYS A 246 55.27 -11.05 0.34
C LYS A 246 53.76 -11.24 0.49
N GLN A 247 53.33 -12.25 1.24
CA GLN A 247 51.91 -12.44 1.58
C GLN A 247 51.37 -11.29 2.45
N GLN A 248 52.16 -10.80 3.41
CA GLN A 248 51.77 -9.66 4.24
C GLN A 248 51.61 -8.38 3.41
N ASP A 249 52.51 -8.14 2.46
CA ASP A 249 52.43 -6.99 1.55
C ASP A 249 51.21 -7.07 0.61
N LEU A 250 50.89 -8.28 0.12
CA LEU A 250 49.70 -8.51 -0.70
C LEU A 250 48.41 -8.22 0.08
N LEU A 251 48.27 -8.79 1.28
CA LEU A 251 47.11 -8.56 2.15
C LEU A 251 46.96 -7.09 2.54
N LYS A 252 48.07 -6.39 2.75
CA LYS A 252 48.06 -4.95 3.04
C LYS A 252 47.60 -4.13 1.82
N GLY A 253 47.96 -4.55 0.61
CA GLY A 253 47.46 -4.00 -0.65
C GLY A 253 45.95 -4.19 -0.80
N GLU A 254 45.45 -5.41 -0.62
CA GLU A 254 44.01 -5.72 -0.69
C GLU A 254 43.19 -4.94 0.36
N LEU A 255 43.74 -4.77 1.57
CA LEU A 255 43.08 -3.98 2.61
C LEU A 255 43.02 -2.49 2.24
N SER A 256 44.08 -1.97 1.63
CA SER A 256 44.12 -0.60 1.09
C SER A 256 43.08 -0.41 -0.03
N GLU A 257 42.98 -1.36 -0.95
CA GLU A 257 41.99 -1.32 -2.04
C GLU A 257 40.55 -1.36 -1.49
N LYS A 258 40.27 -2.27 -0.55
CA LYS A 258 38.95 -2.33 0.11
C LYS A 258 38.64 -1.03 0.87
N ASN A 259 39.61 -0.43 1.54
CA ASN A 259 39.43 0.86 2.21
C ASN A 259 39.16 2.00 1.22
N THR A 260 39.84 2.03 0.08
CA THR A 260 39.52 3.01 -0.98
C THR A 260 38.13 2.78 -1.58
N LEU A 261 37.70 1.53 -1.72
CA LEU A 261 36.36 1.21 -2.20
C LEU A 261 35.27 1.62 -1.21
N ILE A 262 35.49 1.38 0.09
CA ILE A 262 34.61 1.84 1.16
C ILE A 262 34.54 3.38 1.16
N GLN A 263 35.68 4.06 1.04
CA GLN A 263 35.72 5.52 0.98
C GLN A 263 34.97 6.06 -0.25
N ASN A 264 35.07 5.41 -1.41
CA ASN A 264 34.33 5.77 -2.63
C ASN A 264 32.82 5.52 -2.49
N LEU A 265 32.41 4.41 -1.87
CA LEU A 265 31.00 4.11 -1.59
C LEU A 265 30.42 5.07 -0.54
N SER A 266 31.19 5.41 0.48
CA SER A 266 30.80 6.40 1.50
C SER A 266 30.71 7.81 0.93
N SER A 267 31.57 8.18 -0.01
CA SER A 267 31.46 9.48 -0.69
C SER A 267 30.31 9.53 -1.70
N GLN A 268 29.96 8.41 -2.35
CA GLN A 268 28.71 8.29 -3.12
C GLN A 268 27.47 8.43 -2.22
N ALA A 269 27.46 7.79 -1.05
CA ALA A 269 26.38 7.91 -0.08
C ALA A 269 26.27 9.33 0.52
N GLY A 270 27.40 9.97 0.83
CA GLY A 270 27.43 11.35 1.36
C GLY A 270 27.04 12.42 0.33
N SER A 271 27.27 12.17 -0.97
CA SER A 271 26.87 13.10 -2.04
C SER A 271 25.36 13.13 -2.32
N GLN A 272 24.57 12.23 -1.72
CA GLN A 272 23.11 12.25 -1.80
C GLN A 272 22.43 13.12 -0.72
N THR A 273 23.19 13.69 0.22
CA THR A 273 22.61 14.42 1.37
C THR A 273 22.73 15.95 1.26
N GLU A 274 23.42 16.51 0.25
CA GLU A 274 23.65 17.97 0.15
C GLU A 274 23.20 18.67 -1.15
N GLN A 275 22.37 18.06 -2.00
CA GLN A 275 21.84 18.75 -3.21
C GLN A 275 20.31 18.71 -3.31
N ALA A 276 19.65 19.46 -2.44
CA ALA A 276 18.22 19.76 -2.49
C ALA A 276 17.80 20.75 -3.60
N THR A 277 18.64 21.01 -4.62
CA THR A 277 18.32 21.98 -5.69
C THR A 277 18.47 21.46 -7.12
N GLY A 278 18.99 20.24 -7.34
CA GLY A 278 19.17 19.67 -8.69
C GLY A 278 17.99 18.83 -9.21
N GLY A 279 17.10 18.36 -8.33
CA GLY A 279 15.95 17.52 -8.71
C GLY A 279 14.89 18.24 -9.55
N SER A 280 14.89 19.57 -9.59
CA SER A 280 13.91 20.35 -10.36
C SER A 280 14.14 20.27 -11.87
N GLU A 281 15.40 20.13 -12.33
CA GLU A 281 15.72 20.12 -13.76
C GLU A 281 15.44 18.76 -14.38
N GLN A 282 15.84 17.65 -13.74
CA GLN A 282 15.52 16.29 -14.20
C GLN A 282 14.02 15.99 -14.16
N VAL A 283 13.30 16.46 -13.13
CA VAL A 283 11.83 16.34 -13.08
C VAL A 283 11.18 17.18 -14.18
N SER A 284 11.70 18.38 -14.48
CA SER A 284 11.21 19.21 -15.57
C SER A 284 11.50 18.61 -16.96
N GLU A 285 12.64 17.93 -17.13
CA GLU A 285 13.03 17.28 -18.39
C GLU A 285 12.16 16.04 -18.64
N LEU A 286 11.97 15.21 -17.62
CA LEU A 286 11.06 14.06 -17.67
C LEU A 286 9.61 14.49 -17.92
N GLN A 287 9.15 15.59 -17.32
CA GLN A 287 7.82 16.15 -17.61
C GLN A 287 7.67 16.60 -19.06
N LYS A 288 8.71 17.22 -19.64
CA LYS A 288 8.72 17.67 -21.03
C LYS A 288 8.75 16.50 -22.01
N GLU A 289 9.47 15.43 -21.66
CA GLU A 289 9.51 14.18 -22.43
C GLU A 289 8.15 13.46 -22.41
N ILE A 290 7.49 13.39 -21.24
CA ILE A 290 6.13 12.86 -21.10
C ILE A 290 5.13 13.65 -21.96
N GLU A 291 5.21 14.98 -21.97
CA GLU A 291 4.30 15.81 -22.78
C GLU A 291 4.55 15.62 -24.29
N THR A 292 5.81 15.47 -24.69
CA THR A 292 6.17 15.18 -26.08
C THR A 292 5.64 13.81 -26.53
N LEU A 293 5.78 12.77 -25.69
CA LEU A 293 5.24 11.43 -25.95
C LEU A 293 3.70 11.43 -26.01
N ARG A 294 3.04 12.20 -25.15
CA ARG A 294 1.57 12.38 -25.20
C ARG A 294 1.12 13.03 -26.51
N SER A 295 1.82 14.06 -26.97
CA SER A 295 1.53 14.69 -28.26
C SER A 295 1.73 13.73 -29.43
N GLN A 296 2.79 12.91 -29.39
CA GLN A 296 3.04 11.90 -30.44
C GLN A 296 1.94 10.82 -30.45
N LEU A 297 1.51 10.34 -29.28
CA LEU A 297 0.39 9.40 -29.17
C LEU A 297 -0.93 9.98 -29.71
N TYR A 298 -1.18 11.27 -29.48
CA TYR A 298 -2.37 11.94 -30.02
C TYR A 298 -2.34 11.98 -31.55
N VAL A 299 -1.19 12.33 -32.14
CA VAL A 299 -1.00 12.36 -33.60
C VAL A 299 -1.13 10.96 -34.19
N GLN A 300 -0.50 9.96 -33.59
CA GLN A 300 -0.62 8.56 -34.05
C GLN A 300 -2.06 8.04 -33.95
N SER A 301 -2.78 8.37 -32.87
CA SER A 301 -4.19 8.00 -32.73
C SER A 301 -5.07 8.66 -33.81
N SER A 302 -4.78 9.91 -34.18
CA SER A 302 -5.48 10.59 -35.26
C SER A 302 -5.20 9.94 -36.62
N GLU A 303 -3.95 9.51 -36.86
CA GLU A 303 -3.56 8.85 -38.10
C GLU A 303 -4.18 7.45 -38.23
N ILE A 304 -4.25 6.69 -37.12
CA ILE A 304 -4.96 5.40 -37.08
C ILE A 304 -6.43 5.60 -37.45
N ASN A 305 -7.10 6.61 -36.89
CA ASN A 305 -8.50 6.90 -37.23
C ASN A 305 -8.65 7.28 -38.72
N ARG A 306 -7.73 8.09 -39.27
CA ARG A 306 -7.71 8.45 -40.69
C ARG A 306 -7.59 7.22 -41.59
N LEU A 307 -6.64 6.33 -41.28
CA LEU A 307 -6.41 5.09 -42.03
C LEU A 307 -7.59 4.13 -41.91
N GLN A 308 -8.27 4.08 -40.76
CA GLN A 308 -9.48 3.29 -40.58
C GLN A 308 -10.63 3.79 -41.45
N THR A 309 -10.81 5.12 -41.55
CA THR A 309 -11.80 5.73 -42.46
C THR A 309 -11.46 5.42 -43.92
N GLU A 310 -10.19 5.62 -44.32
CA GLU A 310 -9.73 5.33 -45.69
C GLU A 310 -9.93 3.86 -46.07
N ARG A 311 -9.67 2.93 -45.13
CA ARG A 311 -9.96 1.51 -45.31
C ARG A 311 -11.46 1.24 -45.50
N MET A 312 -12.32 1.90 -44.73
CA MET A 312 -13.78 1.73 -44.85
C MET A 312 -14.29 2.20 -46.22
N GLU A 313 -13.78 3.35 -46.70
CA GLU A 313 -14.11 3.88 -48.03
C GLU A 313 -13.61 2.97 -49.17
N LEU A 314 -12.41 2.40 -49.04
CA LEU A 314 -11.88 1.46 -50.02
C LEU A 314 -12.68 0.16 -50.07
N LEU A 315 -13.09 -0.38 -48.92
CA LEU A 315 -13.97 -1.54 -48.85
C LEU A 315 -15.32 -1.26 -49.51
N GLN A 316 -15.90 -0.08 -49.26
CA GLN A 316 -17.16 0.35 -49.88
C GLN A 316 -17.01 0.51 -51.41
N LYS A 317 -15.86 1.02 -51.89
CA LYS A 317 -15.56 1.09 -53.33
C LYS A 317 -15.39 -0.29 -53.98
N ILE A 318 -14.76 -1.24 -53.28
CA ILE A 318 -14.62 -2.62 -53.75
C ILE A 318 -15.99 -3.30 -53.83
N GLU A 319 -16.84 -3.09 -52.82
CA GLU A 319 -18.20 -3.65 -52.78
C GLU A 319 -19.09 -3.05 -53.88
N ALA A 320 -18.99 -1.74 -54.13
CA ALA A 320 -19.66 -1.06 -55.24
C ALA A 320 -19.15 -1.50 -56.63
N ASN A 321 -17.84 -1.76 -56.79
CA ASN A 321 -17.29 -2.28 -58.04
C ASN A 321 -17.62 -3.77 -58.26
N ALA A 322 -17.71 -4.58 -57.21
CA ALA A 322 -18.14 -5.97 -57.29
C ALA A 322 -19.59 -6.11 -57.79
N THR A 323 -20.44 -5.11 -57.52
CA THR A 323 -21.80 -5.04 -58.07
C THR A 323 -21.90 -4.53 -59.52
N ALA A 324 -20.79 -4.08 -60.13
CA ALA A 324 -20.80 -3.44 -61.45
C ALA A 324 -20.09 -4.24 -62.58
N ALA A 325 -19.46 -5.38 -62.30
CA ALA A 325 -18.70 -6.13 -63.32
C ALA A 325 -19.43 -7.40 -63.78
N ALA A 326 -19.95 -7.38 -65.01
CA ALA A 326 -20.33 -8.57 -65.76
C ALA A 326 -19.08 -9.39 -66.16
N PRO A 327 -19.17 -10.72 -66.30
CA PRO A 327 -18.01 -11.58 -66.55
C PRO A 327 -17.62 -11.57 -68.03
N GLY A 328 -16.38 -11.19 -68.34
CA GLY A 328 -15.80 -11.26 -69.68
C GLY A 328 -14.27 -11.30 -69.68
N ASP A 329 -13.75 -12.47 -70.11
CA ASP A 329 -12.47 -12.83 -70.75
C ASP A 329 -11.07 -12.44 -70.20
N HIS A 330 -10.34 -13.52 -69.89
CA HIS A 330 -8.94 -13.90 -70.16
C HIS A 330 -7.71 -12.95 -69.95
N ALA A 331 -6.86 -13.43 -69.02
CA ALA A 331 -5.38 -13.31 -68.83
C ALA A 331 -4.84 -12.26 -67.83
N PRO A 332 -3.77 -12.53 -67.03
CA PRO A 332 -2.86 -13.70 -67.02
C PRO A 332 -2.75 -14.39 -65.63
N GLN A 333 -2.85 -15.73 -65.58
CA GLN A 333 -2.72 -16.53 -64.33
C GLN A 333 -1.47 -16.20 -63.48
N ALA A 334 -0.34 -15.82 -64.08
CA ALA A 334 0.90 -15.54 -63.35
C ALA A 334 0.85 -14.24 -62.51
N LYS A 335 0.21 -13.17 -63.01
CA LYS A 335 0.01 -11.95 -62.20
C LYS A 335 -1.02 -12.17 -61.11
N ASN A 336 -1.98 -13.06 -61.33
CA ASN A 336 -2.99 -13.38 -60.33
C ASN A 336 -2.36 -14.15 -59.15
N ILE A 337 -1.48 -15.12 -59.42
CA ILE A 337 -0.72 -15.82 -58.38
C ILE A 337 0.21 -14.86 -57.61
N GLU A 338 0.91 -13.95 -58.31
CA GLU A 338 1.77 -12.95 -57.65
C GLU A 338 0.97 -11.96 -56.77
N LEU A 339 -0.23 -11.58 -57.22
CA LEU A 339 -1.15 -10.75 -56.45
C LEU A 339 -1.73 -11.52 -55.25
N GLU A 340 -2.08 -12.80 -55.41
CA GLU A 340 -2.55 -13.67 -54.33
C GLU A 340 -1.45 -13.88 -53.26
N GLU A 341 -0.20 -14.08 -53.66
CA GLU A 341 0.94 -14.17 -52.73
C GLU A 341 1.20 -12.84 -51.99
N LYS A 342 1.12 -11.71 -52.69
CA LYS A 342 1.21 -10.37 -52.05
C LYS A 342 0.06 -10.13 -51.07
N VAL A 343 -1.17 -10.51 -51.42
CA VAL A 343 -2.33 -10.42 -50.52
C VAL A 343 -2.15 -11.31 -49.30
N ALA A 344 -1.63 -12.52 -49.46
CA ALA A 344 -1.33 -13.42 -48.35
C ALA A 344 -0.23 -12.88 -47.43
N SER A 345 0.82 -12.25 -47.98
CA SER A 345 1.87 -11.59 -47.20
C SER A 345 1.32 -10.40 -46.41
N LEU A 346 0.55 -9.53 -47.06
CA LEU A 346 -0.07 -8.37 -46.42
C LEU A 346 -1.06 -8.79 -45.33
N LEU A 347 -1.79 -9.90 -45.50
CA LEU A 347 -2.67 -10.44 -44.47
C LEU A 347 -1.91 -10.96 -43.24
N ARG A 348 -0.71 -11.54 -43.43
CA ARG A 348 0.15 -11.93 -42.31
C ARG A 348 0.68 -10.72 -41.56
N GLU A 349 1.17 -9.71 -42.28
CA GLU A 349 1.64 -8.45 -41.68
C GLU A 349 0.50 -7.72 -40.95
N LEU A 350 -0.71 -7.69 -41.52
CA LEU A 350 -1.89 -7.11 -40.88
C LEU A 350 -2.26 -7.85 -39.57
N ASN A 351 -2.13 -9.18 -39.54
CA ASN A 351 -2.39 -9.95 -38.33
C ASN A 351 -1.30 -9.73 -37.27
N SER A 352 -0.03 -9.68 -37.67
CA SER A 352 1.09 -9.39 -36.76
C SER A 352 0.93 -8.00 -36.11
N THR A 353 0.69 -6.98 -36.93
CA THR A 353 0.49 -5.60 -36.43
C THR A 353 -0.76 -5.47 -35.55
N LYS A 354 -1.81 -6.27 -35.82
CA LYS A 354 -3.00 -6.32 -34.96
C LYS A 354 -2.70 -6.95 -33.59
N GLU A 355 -1.88 -7.99 -33.53
CA GLU A 355 -1.44 -8.61 -32.28
C GLU A 355 -0.55 -7.65 -31.47
N GLU A 356 0.40 -6.99 -32.12
CA GLU A 356 1.23 -5.95 -31.48
C GLU A 356 0.39 -4.79 -30.94
N LEU A 357 -0.58 -4.30 -31.71
CA LEU A 357 -1.48 -3.23 -31.27
C LEU A 357 -2.32 -3.66 -30.06
N LYS A 358 -2.70 -4.94 -29.99
CA LYS A 358 -3.43 -5.49 -28.84
C LYS A 358 -2.53 -5.52 -27.59
N SER A 359 -1.28 -5.99 -27.72
CA SER A 359 -0.31 -6.01 -26.61
C SER A 359 -0.05 -4.60 -26.07
N VAL A 360 0.22 -3.64 -26.96
CA VAL A 360 0.46 -2.23 -26.58
C VAL A 360 -0.79 -1.62 -25.95
N SER A 361 -1.99 -1.97 -26.41
CA SER A 361 -3.24 -1.50 -25.81
C SER A 361 -3.44 -2.04 -24.40
N GLU A 362 -3.07 -3.30 -24.14
CA GLU A 362 -3.14 -3.93 -22.82
C GLU A 362 -2.11 -3.33 -21.85
N GLU A 363 -0.87 -3.13 -22.31
CA GLU A 363 0.17 -2.43 -21.54
C GLU A 363 -0.25 -1.00 -21.21
N ARG A 364 -0.82 -0.27 -22.17
CA ARG A 364 -1.34 1.09 -21.94
C ARG A 364 -2.47 1.12 -20.91
N ALA A 365 -3.32 0.10 -20.90
CA ALA A 365 -4.39 -0.02 -19.89
C ALA A 365 -3.80 -0.27 -18.50
N SER A 366 -2.80 -1.16 -18.39
CA SER A 366 -2.07 -1.43 -17.15
C SER A 366 -1.37 -0.19 -16.61
N LEU A 367 -0.60 0.51 -17.45
CA LEU A 367 0.10 1.74 -17.04
C LEU A 367 -0.87 2.85 -16.63
N LYS A 368 -2.04 2.93 -17.28
CA LYS A 368 -3.08 3.89 -16.88
C LYS A 368 -3.64 3.57 -15.50
N GLN A 369 -3.89 2.30 -15.21
CA GLN A 369 -4.35 1.86 -13.90
C GLN A 369 -3.31 2.17 -12.80
N GLU A 370 -2.03 1.94 -13.08
CA GLU A 370 -0.93 2.26 -12.17
C GLU A 370 -0.81 3.78 -11.94
N LEU A 371 -0.93 4.58 -13.00
CA LEU A 371 -0.93 6.04 -12.91
C LEU A 371 -2.10 6.56 -12.05
N ASP A 372 -3.30 6.01 -12.24
CA ASP A 372 -4.48 6.39 -11.46
C ASP A 372 -4.33 5.98 -9.97
N SER A 373 -3.70 4.83 -9.70
CA SER A 373 -3.35 4.39 -8.35
C SER A 373 -2.34 5.33 -7.68
N VAL A 374 -1.23 5.66 -8.35
CA VAL A 374 -0.21 6.59 -7.84
C VAL A 374 -0.82 7.97 -7.60
N ARG A 375 -1.69 8.44 -8.50
CA ARG A 375 -2.38 9.73 -8.35
C ARG A 375 -3.31 9.75 -7.13
N SER A 376 -4.01 8.65 -6.86
CA SER A 376 -4.84 8.50 -5.65
C SER A 376 -3.98 8.55 -4.39
N THR A 377 -2.89 7.78 -4.34
CA THR A 377 -1.94 7.79 -3.21
C THR A 377 -1.35 9.18 -2.96
N ALA A 378 -0.96 9.89 -4.03
CA ALA A 378 -0.44 11.25 -3.93
C ALA A 378 -1.47 12.24 -3.36
N ALA A 379 -2.74 12.11 -3.75
CA ALA A 379 -3.81 12.95 -3.21
C ALA A 379 -4.04 12.70 -1.71
N ILE A 380 -3.98 11.44 -1.27
CA ILE A 380 -4.10 11.06 0.15
C ILE A 380 -2.96 11.66 0.96
N LEU A 381 -1.71 11.47 0.51
CA LEU A 381 -0.53 12.02 1.20
C LEU A 381 -0.56 13.55 1.26
N GLN A 382 -1.12 14.22 0.25
CA GLN A 382 -1.27 15.66 0.26
C GLN A 382 -2.31 16.14 1.29
N ASP A 383 -3.41 15.42 1.44
CA ASP A 383 -4.44 15.72 2.44
C ASP A 383 -3.92 15.49 3.87
N GLU A 384 -3.21 14.37 4.10
CA GLU A 384 -2.57 14.07 5.37
C GLU A 384 -1.53 15.12 5.76
N LYS A 385 -0.71 15.57 4.79
CA LYS A 385 0.23 16.67 5.01
C LYS A 385 -0.48 17.96 5.44
N LEU A 386 -1.62 18.30 4.82
CA LEU A 386 -2.38 19.49 5.19
C LEU A 386 -2.94 19.37 6.61
N LYS A 387 -3.47 18.20 6.96
CA LYS A 387 -4.01 17.93 8.29
C LYS A 387 -2.92 18.00 9.37
N LEU A 388 -1.78 17.35 9.17
CA LEU A 388 -0.64 17.43 10.09
C LEU A 388 -0.11 18.87 10.23
N THR A 389 -0.07 19.63 9.13
CA THR A 389 0.32 21.05 9.18
C THR A 389 -0.65 21.88 10.03
N GLN A 390 -1.95 21.59 9.94
CA GLN A 390 -2.96 22.24 10.76
C GLN A 390 -2.83 21.87 12.24
N GLU A 391 -2.70 20.58 12.57
CA GLU A 391 -2.52 20.11 13.96
C GLU A 391 -1.26 20.70 14.60
N VAL A 392 -0.15 20.80 13.86
CA VAL A 392 1.07 21.47 14.35
C VAL A 392 0.83 22.95 14.61
N SER A 393 0.04 23.63 13.77
CA SER A 393 -0.29 25.04 13.99
C SER A 393 -1.21 25.25 15.19
N GLU A 394 -2.18 24.37 15.39
CA GLU A 394 -3.11 24.42 16.53
C GLU A 394 -2.36 24.12 17.84
N SER A 395 -1.51 23.09 17.86
CA SER A 395 -0.68 22.76 19.02
C SER A 395 0.27 23.91 19.40
N LYS A 396 0.88 24.59 18.42
CA LYS A 396 1.69 25.80 18.69
C LYS A 396 0.87 26.92 19.34
N LYS A 397 -0.35 27.13 18.87
CA LYS A 397 -1.24 28.14 19.45
C LYS A 397 -1.63 27.79 20.89
N GLU A 398 -1.92 26.53 21.17
CA GLU A 398 -2.20 26.06 22.54
C GLU A 398 -0.98 26.20 23.45
N GLN A 399 0.24 25.95 22.94
CA GLN A 399 1.48 26.19 23.68
C GLN A 399 1.68 27.68 24.00
N ASP A 400 1.41 28.57 23.05
CA ASP A 400 1.47 30.02 23.25
C ASP A 400 0.42 30.49 24.27
N ASP A 401 -0.82 29.99 24.19
CA ASP A 401 -1.88 30.29 25.15
C ASP A 401 -1.53 29.79 26.57
N LEU A 402 -0.89 28.62 26.68
CA LEU A 402 -0.41 28.07 27.95
C LEU A 402 0.71 28.93 28.55
N LEU A 403 1.65 29.41 27.73
CA LEU A 403 2.71 30.32 28.17
C LEU A 403 2.14 31.63 28.72
N ILE A 404 1.08 32.15 28.10
CA ILE A 404 0.36 33.34 28.60
C ILE A 404 -0.27 33.05 29.97
N LEU A 405 -0.94 31.91 30.13
CA LEU A 405 -1.53 31.53 31.42
C LEU A 405 -0.47 31.35 32.52
N LEU A 406 0.68 30.76 32.20
CA LEU A 406 1.79 30.62 33.14
C LEU A 406 2.35 31.98 33.56
N ALA A 407 2.56 32.89 32.62
CA ALA A 407 3.00 34.25 32.92
C ALA A 407 2.00 35.02 33.82
N ASP A 408 0.69 34.89 33.55
CA ASP A 408 -0.36 35.47 34.40
C ASP A 408 -0.38 34.85 35.81
N GLN A 409 -0.14 33.54 35.91
CA GLN A 409 -0.04 32.84 37.18
C GLN A 409 1.18 33.29 37.97
N ASP A 410 2.35 33.46 37.34
CA ASP A 410 3.56 33.99 37.97
C ASP A 410 3.36 35.42 38.48
N GLN A 411 2.74 36.29 37.68
CA GLN A 411 2.37 37.65 38.13
C GLN A 411 1.43 37.61 39.35
N LYS A 412 0.48 36.68 39.38
CA LYS A 412 -0.42 36.50 40.51
C LYS A 412 0.32 35.99 41.74
N ILE A 413 1.23 35.02 41.60
CA ILE A 413 2.08 34.54 42.69
C ILE A 413 2.93 35.68 43.24
N LEU A 414 3.58 36.47 42.39
CA LEU A 414 4.35 37.66 42.79
C LEU A 414 3.50 38.66 43.58
N SER A 415 2.28 38.93 43.12
CA SER A 415 1.35 39.83 43.83
C SER A 415 0.97 39.32 45.22
N LEU A 416 0.78 38.00 45.37
CA LEU A 416 0.47 37.35 46.64
C LEU A 416 1.68 37.33 47.57
N LYS A 417 2.88 36.98 47.07
CA LYS A 417 4.14 37.05 47.82
C LYS A 417 4.38 38.46 48.37
N ASN A 418 4.19 39.50 47.56
CA ASN A 418 4.31 40.89 48.01
C ASN A 418 3.30 41.23 49.11
N LYS A 419 2.05 40.77 48.99
CA LYS A 419 1.01 41.01 49.99
C LYS A 419 1.28 40.29 51.32
N LEU A 420 1.87 39.11 51.28
CA LEU A 420 2.32 38.38 52.47
C LEU A 420 3.49 39.11 53.15
N LYS A 421 4.47 39.61 52.37
CA LYS A 421 5.55 40.48 52.89
C LYS A 421 4.99 41.74 53.56
N GLU A 422 3.99 42.41 52.96
CA GLU A 422 3.31 43.58 53.56
C GLU A 422 2.60 43.25 54.89
N LEU A 423 2.09 42.02 55.05
CA LEU A 423 1.43 41.55 56.26
C LEU A 423 2.40 41.09 57.36
N GLY A 424 3.71 41.12 57.09
CA GLY A 424 4.77 40.81 58.05
C GLY A 424 5.16 39.33 58.11
N GLU A 425 4.70 38.50 57.17
CA GLU A 425 5.23 37.14 57.00
C GLU A 425 6.52 37.16 56.17
N GLN A 426 7.52 36.39 56.60
CA GLN A 426 8.71 36.13 55.79
C GLN A 426 8.33 35.16 54.67
N VAL A 427 8.46 35.63 53.43
CA VAL A 427 8.33 34.80 52.24
C VAL A 427 9.74 34.55 51.72
N GLU A 428 10.16 33.29 51.68
CA GLU A 428 11.43 32.87 51.08
C GLU A 428 11.39 33.20 49.58
N ASP A 429 12.40 33.93 49.11
CA ASP A 429 12.57 34.22 47.69
C ASP A 429 13.17 32.98 47.01
N GLU A 430 12.75 32.65 45.79
CA GLU A 430 13.21 31.45 45.07
C GLU A 430 14.72 31.48 44.77
N ASP A 431 15.33 32.66 44.83
CA ASP A 431 16.79 32.84 44.72
C ASP A 431 17.56 32.36 45.97
N ASP A 432 16.89 32.12 47.11
CA ASP A 432 17.53 31.63 48.35
C ASP A 432 17.70 30.09 48.38
N LEU A 433 17.19 29.37 47.37
CA LEU A 433 17.27 27.90 47.29
C LEU A 433 18.48 27.38 46.51
N GLU A 434 19.32 28.25 45.94
CA GLU A 434 20.45 27.85 45.09
C GLU A 434 21.76 27.57 45.85
N SER A 435 21.76 27.56 47.20
CA SER A 435 22.93 27.22 48.01
C SER A 435 22.90 25.81 48.62
N GLY A 436 22.16 24.89 48.01
CA GLY A 436 22.11 23.47 48.38
C GLY A 436 23.08 22.62 47.57
N ASP A 437 24.33 22.58 48.04
CA ASP A 437 25.32 21.50 47.89
C ASP A 437 25.15 20.55 46.68
N ALA A 438 25.95 20.80 45.64
CA ALA A 438 26.24 19.81 44.60
C ALA A 438 27.08 18.69 45.24
N ALA A 439 26.42 17.64 45.72
CA ALA A 439 27.05 16.41 46.17
C ALA A 439 26.42 15.21 45.45
N ASP A 440 27.25 14.59 44.62
CA ASP A 440 27.24 13.18 44.23
C ASP A 440 26.06 12.67 43.36
N GLU A 441 26.15 12.95 42.06
CA GLU A 441 25.77 11.98 41.03
C GLU A 441 27.05 11.43 40.39
N ASP A 442 27.73 10.54 41.12
CA ASP A 442 28.65 9.57 40.53
C ASP A 442 28.34 8.20 41.17
N ASP A 443 28.37 7.16 40.34
CA ASP A 443 28.32 5.73 40.68
C ASP A 443 26.95 5.09 41.00
N LEU A 444 26.21 4.73 39.95
CA LEU A 444 25.54 3.42 39.92
C LEU A 444 26.07 2.62 38.74
N ASP A 445 27.18 1.95 39.02
CA ASP A 445 27.78 0.86 38.26
C ASP A 445 26.76 -0.20 37.85
N ASP A 446 27.01 -0.72 36.65
CA ASP A 446 26.63 -2.04 36.18
C ASP A 446 26.89 -3.12 37.25
N ASP A 447 25.88 -3.91 37.61
CA ASP A 447 26.10 -5.28 38.09
C ASP A 447 25.22 -6.26 37.32
N ASP A 448 25.91 -7.02 36.48
CA ASP A 448 25.45 -8.20 35.80
C ASP A 448 25.05 -9.29 36.80
N GLY A 449 23.91 -9.93 36.50
CA GLY A 449 23.77 -11.38 36.69
C GLY A 449 23.05 -11.81 37.97
N ARG A 450 21.90 -12.47 37.77
CA ARG A 450 21.87 -13.94 37.78
C ARG A 450 20.48 -14.47 37.45
N GLU A 451 20.51 -15.42 36.52
CA GLU A 451 19.56 -16.54 36.43
C GLU A 451 19.30 -17.15 37.80
N ASP A 452 18.05 -17.51 38.09
CA ASP A 452 17.75 -18.85 38.60
C ASP A 452 16.25 -19.13 38.50
N ASP A 453 15.98 -20.32 37.94
CA ASP A 453 14.70 -20.98 37.73
C ASP A 453 13.81 -21.10 38.99
N MET A 454 12.49 -21.01 38.79
CA MET A 454 11.55 -22.08 39.17
C MET A 454 10.25 -22.03 38.37
#